data_AF-A0AAE3MDK7-F1
#
_entry.id   AF-A0AAE3MDK7-F1
#
_cell.length_a   1.000
_cell.length_b   1.000
_cell.length_c   1.000
_cell.angle_alpha   90.00
_cell.angle_beta   90.00
_cell.angle_gamma   90.00
#
_symmetry.space_group_name_H-M   'P 1'
#
loop_
_entity.id
_entity.type
_entity.pdbx_description
1 polymer ?
#
loop_
_entity_poly.entity_id
_entity_poly.type
_entity_poly.pdbx_seq_one_letter_code
_entity_poly.pdbx_strand_id
1 'polypeptide(L)'
;MKKIDIKINNILIGGLTFFLLMMSGCSLEEDTYSIYTPDTFYSNEEQVLSSMSGIYRNFTDIARMGTQYRCMELSGDQVVVHGKIQGWWQNASFESLMQHTWDDGHAYIRSTYDFFFNIVGQANALIASLESSGLDDKVTGPIAELVTLRAYSYFYLMDLFGNVPIFTEEKVDPLNLPEQNTRKQVYDFVIAEIERAIPDLPAKSETPDSYYGRITKEAAYGILAVVYLNAEVYTGTADWDNVIKYTDLVINSGSYKLLDDYFDNFVYNNENNEEFIFGGVYTPDITGGLGHPLVQKVLPGISGGLFDLPYTPQNGFATRPSAYNIYEDGDIRRDMFLYYGELKDPRNGNTVMVEELVPDGNSVLYVEGKSTKGPVPYEIIPATGIRNQPMNAGIKWIKWGIDPNTQGGNAGNDIAYIRYADILLMKAEAYARKNDFSSALPLINTVRRRSNADDMESVTLEDVFEERSRELAFEMHRRRDLIRFNKFTDAWEFKEVSESFRNLFPIPNTALDANDKLKQNEGY
;
A
#
# COMPACT_ATOMS: atom_id res chain seq x y z
N MET A 1 9.82 49.39 79.97
CA MET A 1 10.25 48.02 79.63
C MET A 1 9.78 47.69 78.22
N LYS A 2 10.75 47.34 77.35
CA LYS A 2 10.69 46.90 75.93
C LYS A 2 9.45 47.27 75.08
N LYS A 3 9.66 48.21 74.14
CA LYS A 3 8.92 48.28 72.87
C LYS A 3 9.15 46.97 72.11
N ILE A 4 8.07 46.34 71.65
CA ILE A 4 8.11 45.23 70.69
C ILE A 4 7.78 45.84 69.33
N ASP A 5 8.78 45.98 68.46
CA ASP A 5 8.57 46.30 67.05
C ASP A 5 8.24 45.01 66.30
N ILE A 6 6.96 44.82 65.96
CA ILE A 6 6.54 43.75 65.04
C ILE A 6 6.67 44.30 63.62
N LYS A 7 7.71 43.85 62.90
CA LYS A 7 7.78 44.02 61.44
C LYS A 7 6.77 43.06 60.80
N ILE A 8 5.61 43.57 60.40
CA ILE A 8 4.69 42.85 59.52
C ILE A 8 5.34 42.78 58.14
N ASN A 9 5.55 41.55 57.66
CA ASN A 9 6.17 41.29 56.37
C ASN A 9 5.17 41.64 55.24
N ASN A 10 5.53 42.54 54.33
CA ASN A 10 4.71 43.00 53.20
C ASN A 10 4.35 41.91 52.17
N ILE A 11 4.75 40.65 52.42
CA ILE A 11 4.50 39.50 51.53
C ILE A 11 3.04 39.01 51.64
N LEU A 12 2.34 39.27 52.74
CA LEU A 12 0.95 38.82 52.93
C LEU A 12 -0.12 39.79 52.38
N ILE A 13 0.24 41.03 52.06
CA ILE A 13 -0.68 42.02 51.45
C ILE A 13 -0.53 42.03 49.91
N GLY A 14 0.62 41.58 49.38
CA GLY A 14 0.81 41.35 47.94
C GLY A 14 0.05 40.12 47.40
N GLY A 15 -0.20 39.10 48.24
CA GLY A 15 -0.87 37.87 47.82
C GLY A 15 -2.38 37.99 47.62
N LEU A 16 -3.08 38.84 48.39
CA LEU A 16 -4.53 39.02 48.26
C LEU A 16 -4.93 40.04 47.17
N THR A 17 -4.03 40.95 46.81
CA THR A 17 -4.28 41.96 45.77
C THR A 17 -4.00 41.42 44.36
N PHE A 18 -3.18 40.37 44.25
CA PHE A 18 -2.92 39.69 42.97
C PHE A 18 -4.03 38.69 42.58
N PHE A 19 -4.88 38.27 43.53
CA PHE A 19 -5.98 37.34 43.27
C PHE A 19 -7.31 38.01 42.88
N LEU A 20 -7.43 39.34 43.04
CA LEU A 20 -8.64 40.11 42.70
C LEU A 20 -8.55 40.94 41.42
N LEU A 21 -7.43 40.90 40.70
CA LEU A 21 -7.24 41.55 39.39
C LEU A 21 -7.29 40.57 38.19
N MET A 22 -7.63 39.29 38.43
CA MET A 22 -7.83 38.29 37.36
C MET A 22 -9.31 38.07 36.96
N MET A 23 -10.22 38.93 37.43
CA MET A 23 -11.63 38.94 37.03
C MET A 23 -11.98 40.17 36.19
N SER A 24 -11.13 40.47 35.20
CA SER A 24 -11.53 41.29 34.05
C SER A 24 -11.74 40.34 32.89
N GLY A 25 -13.01 39.96 32.68
CA GLY A 25 -13.41 39.20 31.51
C GLY A 25 -13.01 39.96 30.24
N CYS A 26 -12.03 39.43 29.52
CA CYS A 26 -12.13 39.50 28.07
C CYS A 26 -13.23 38.52 27.70
N SER A 27 -14.43 39.03 27.39
CA SER A 27 -15.26 38.35 26.42
C SER A 27 -14.44 38.33 25.14
N LEU A 28 -13.74 37.22 24.91
CA LEU A 28 -13.37 36.87 23.56
C LEU A 28 -14.70 36.50 22.90
N GLU A 29 -15.37 37.48 22.30
CA GLU A 29 -16.11 37.17 21.09
C GLU A 29 -15.04 36.67 20.13
N GLU A 30 -14.88 35.35 20.12
CA GLU A 30 -14.21 34.67 19.04
C GLU A 30 -15.04 35.03 17.81
N ASP A 31 -14.53 35.98 17.02
CA ASP A 31 -14.92 36.07 15.63
C ASP A 31 -14.61 34.70 15.06
N THR A 32 -15.63 33.85 15.00
CA THR A 32 -15.59 32.59 14.27
C THR A 32 -15.27 32.99 12.84
N TYR A 33 -14.00 32.94 12.47
CA TYR A 33 -13.58 33.05 11.08
C TYR A 33 -14.21 31.88 10.36
N SER A 34 -15.33 32.18 9.68
CA SER A 34 -16.15 31.30 8.86
C SER A 34 -16.12 29.84 9.31
N ILE A 35 -17.09 29.45 10.13
CA ILE A 35 -17.57 28.08 10.05
C ILE A 35 -18.03 27.92 8.59
N TYR A 36 -17.21 27.29 7.76
CA TYR A 36 -17.66 26.76 6.49
C TYR A 36 -18.68 25.68 6.85
N THR A 37 -19.95 26.06 6.88
CA THR A 37 -21.03 25.08 6.98
C THR A 37 -21.08 24.30 5.67
N PRO A 38 -21.55 23.04 5.68
CA PRO A 38 -21.86 22.33 4.44
C PRO A 38 -22.67 23.17 3.45
N ASP A 39 -23.55 24.04 3.96
CA ASP A 39 -24.38 24.98 3.21
C ASP A 39 -23.59 26.06 2.43
N THR A 40 -22.31 26.29 2.75
CA THR A 40 -21.49 27.36 2.14
C THR A 40 -20.17 26.90 1.54
N PHE A 41 -19.70 25.68 1.85
CA PHE A 41 -18.39 25.20 1.36
C PHE A 41 -18.43 24.66 -0.07
N TYR A 42 -19.50 23.98 -0.48
CA TYR A 42 -19.64 23.38 -1.81
C TYR A 42 -20.42 24.32 -2.72
N SER A 43 -19.80 25.42 -3.15
CA SER A 43 -20.46 26.41 -4.00
C SER A 43 -20.14 26.25 -5.49
N ASN A 44 -19.10 25.47 -5.83
CA ASN A 44 -18.70 25.19 -7.21
C ASN A 44 -17.95 23.85 -7.34
N GLU A 45 -17.73 23.43 -8.59
CA GLU A 45 -17.08 22.15 -8.94
C GLU A 45 -15.65 22.04 -8.39
N GLU A 46 -14.86 23.12 -8.40
CA GLU A 46 -13.48 23.13 -7.90
C GLU A 46 -13.42 22.81 -6.40
N GLN A 47 -14.35 23.35 -5.61
CA GLN A 47 -14.45 23.07 -4.18
C GLN A 47 -14.86 21.62 -3.90
N VAL A 48 -15.76 21.04 -4.71
CA VAL A 48 -16.11 19.62 -4.64
C VAL A 48 -14.88 18.77 -4.92
N LEU A 49 -14.16 19.03 -6.01
CA LEU A 49 -12.94 18.28 -6.35
C LEU A 49 -11.86 18.39 -5.28
N SER A 50 -11.64 19.59 -4.73
CA SER A 50 -10.69 19.83 -3.64
C SER A 50 -11.05 19.02 -2.39
N SER A 51 -12.33 18.91 -2.05
CA SER A 51 -12.78 18.14 -0.88
C SER A 51 -12.52 16.64 -0.99
N MET A 52 -12.52 16.09 -2.21
CA MET A 52 -12.25 14.66 -2.45
C MET A 52 -10.75 14.32 -2.36
N SER A 53 -9.86 15.31 -2.52
CA SER A 53 -8.42 15.11 -2.61
C SER A 53 -7.83 14.37 -1.40
N GLY A 54 -8.36 14.61 -0.20
CA GLY A 54 -7.93 13.94 1.03
C GLY A 54 -8.14 12.42 0.99
N ILE A 55 -9.26 11.98 0.40
CA ILE A 55 -9.58 10.54 0.29
C ILE A 55 -8.69 9.88 -0.75
N TYR A 56 -8.52 10.48 -1.93
CA TYR A 56 -7.59 9.98 -2.95
C TYR A 56 -6.16 9.92 -2.43
N ARG A 57 -5.72 10.95 -1.69
CA ARG A 57 -4.42 10.99 -1.04
C ARG A 57 -4.22 9.83 -0.07
N ASN A 58 -5.24 9.42 0.69
CA ASN A 58 -5.12 8.25 1.56
C ASN A 58 -4.82 7.00 0.72
N PHE A 59 -5.48 6.80 -0.42
CA PHE A 59 -5.15 5.67 -1.29
C PHE A 59 -3.67 5.66 -1.68
N THR A 60 -3.10 6.82 -2.07
CA THR A 60 -1.65 6.95 -2.33
C THR A 60 -0.76 6.47 -1.17
N ASP A 61 -1.18 6.61 0.08
CA ASP A 61 -0.41 6.14 1.25
C ASP A 61 -0.32 4.60 1.36
N ILE A 62 -1.23 3.85 0.74
CA ILE A 62 -1.26 2.37 0.77
C ILE A 62 0.09 1.78 0.32
N ALA A 63 0.66 2.34 -0.74
CA ALA A 63 1.88 1.85 -1.38
C ALA A 63 3.18 2.52 -0.89
N ARG A 64 3.11 3.47 0.05
CA ARG A 64 4.30 4.17 0.55
C ARG A 64 5.13 3.35 1.54
N MET A 65 5.02 2.03 1.49
CA MET A 65 5.68 1.08 2.39
C MET A 65 5.39 1.37 3.89
N GLY A 66 4.18 1.84 4.15
CA GLY A 66 3.56 2.03 5.47
C GLY A 66 3.00 0.73 6.03
N THR A 67 2.07 0.81 6.98
CA THR A 67 1.48 -0.38 7.62
C THR A 67 0.69 -1.24 6.64
N GLN A 68 0.00 -0.62 5.69
CA GLN A 68 -0.82 -1.26 4.66
C GLN A 68 0.03 -2.15 3.75
N TYR A 69 1.04 -1.54 3.09
CA TYR A 69 2.02 -2.27 2.29
C TYR A 69 2.69 -3.41 3.08
N ARG A 70 3.10 -3.15 4.33
CA ARG A 70 3.74 -4.18 5.17
C ARG A 70 2.81 -5.35 5.43
N CYS A 71 1.55 -5.10 5.77
CA CYS A 71 0.56 -6.16 5.95
C CYS A 71 0.33 -6.95 4.65
N MET A 72 0.33 -6.31 3.49
CA MET A 72 0.07 -6.96 2.20
C MET A 72 1.28 -7.67 1.57
N GLU A 73 2.51 -7.20 1.83
CA GLU A 73 3.72 -7.71 1.19
C GLU A 73 4.66 -8.46 2.13
N LEU A 74 4.83 -8.02 3.38
CA LEU A 74 5.70 -8.73 4.33
C LEU A 74 5.08 -9.99 4.90
N SER A 75 3.76 -10.15 4.81
CA SER A 75 3.12 -11.44 5.06
C SER A 75 3.20 -12.38 3.86
N GLY A 76 3.63 -11.89 2.69
CA GLY A 76 3.86 -12.70 1.51
C GLY A 76 5.25 -13.35 1.48
N ASP A 77 5.51 -14.05 0.39
CA ASP A 77 6.74 -14.80 0.12
C ASP A 77 7.76 -14.02 -0.75
N GLN A 78 7.46 -12.78 -1.14
CA GLN A 78 8.35 -12.00 -2.02
C GLN A 78 9.21 -10.97 -1.26
N VAL A 79 8.62 -10.27 -0.28
CA VAL A 79 9.31 -9.17 0.43
C VAL A 79 9.76 -9.63 1.81
N VAL A 80 10.98 -9.26 2.18
CA VAL A 80 11.55 -9.56 3.50
C VAL A 80 12.29 -8.33 4.03
N VAL A 81 12.27 -8.13 5.35
CA VAL A 81 13.09 -7.13 6.03
C VAL A 81 14.06 -7.88 6.94
N HIS A 82 15.35 -7.73 6.68
CA HIS A 82 16.39 -8.35 7.49
C HIS A 82 16.83 -7.38 8.59
N GLY A 83 16.58 -7.74 9.85
CA GLY A 83 17.12 -7.03 11.00
C GLY A 83 18.65 -7.02 10.95
N LYS A 84 19.26 -5.84 10.93
CA LYS A 84 20.70 -5.68 10.74
C LYS A 84 21.45 -5.75 12.07
N ILE A 85 22.70 -6.21 12.07
CA ILE A 85 23.56 -6.34 13.28
C ILE A 85 23.64 -5.02 14.08
N GLN A 86 23.60 -3.88 13.39
CA GLN A 86 23.64 -2.55 13.99
C GLN A 86 22.30 -2.12 14.63
N GLY A 87 21.30 -3.00 14.68
CA GLY A 87 19.97 -2.75 15.26
C GLY A 87 18.95 -2.08 14.32
N TRP A 88 19.36 -1.70 13.11
CA TRP A 88 18.47 -1.09 12.13
C TRP A 88 17.46 -2.10 11.59
N TRP A 89 16.22 -1.65 11.39
CA TRP A 89 15.12 -2.47 10.84
C TRP A 89 14.78 -3.75 11.62
N GLN A 90 15.31 -3.89 12.83
CA GLN A 90 14.94 -4.97 13.72
C GLN A 90 13.70 -4.56 14.52
N ASN A 91 12.57 -5.19 14.23
CA ASN A 91 11.30 -4.91 14.89
C ASN A 91 10.44 -6.18 14.92
N ALA A 92 9.94 -6.54 16.10
CA ALA A 92 9.05 -7.69 16.30
C ALA A 92 7.80 -7.65 15.39
N SER A 93 7.31 -6.46 15.03
CA SER A 93 6.18 -6.31 14.10
C SER A 93 6.53 -6.68 12.66
N PHE A 94 7.77 -6.50 12.22
CA PHE A 94 8.20 -7.03 10.92
C PHE A 94 8.32 -8.54 10.98
N GLU A 95 9.00 -9.04 12.01
CA GLU A 95 9.28 -10.46 12.20
C GLU A 95 7.98 -11.27 12.27
N SER A 96 7.01 -10.81 13.06
CA SER A 96 5.73 -11.51 13.20
C SER A 96 4.90 -11.53 11.93
N LEU A 97 4.91 -10.46 11.12
CA LEU A 97 4.32 -10.47 9.78
C LEU A 97 5.01 -11.49 8.85
N MET A 98 6.33 -11.51 8.80
CA MET A 98 7.06 -12.43 7.92
C MET A 98 6.96 -13.91 8.36
N GLN A 99 6.73 -14.15 9.65
CA GLN A 99 6.70 -15.48 10.25
C GLN A 99 5.29 -16.01 10.53
N HIS A 100 4.24 -15.21 10.30
CA HIS A 100 2.85 -15.53 10.61
C HIS A 100 2.59 -15.77 12.10
N THR A 101 3.22 -14.97 12.97
CA THR A 101 3.13 -15.10 14.43
C THR A 101 2.51 -13.88 15.11
N TRP A 102 1.79 -13.03 14.37
CA TRP A 102 1.08 -11.87 14.92
C TRP A 102 -0.07 -12.26 15.85
N ASP A 103 -0.52 -11.32 16.67
CA ASP A 103 -1.71 -11.41 17.52
C ASP A 103 -2.65 -10.22 17.27
N ASP A 104 -3.75 -10.17 18.01
CA ASP A 104 -4.76 -9.10 17.94
C ASP A 104 -4.28 -7.75 18.54
N GLY A 105 -3.14 -7.75 19.23
CA GLY A 105 -2.43 -6.56 19.70
C GLY A 105 -1.45 -5.96 18.69
N HIS A 106 -1.27 -6.59 17.52
CA HIS A 106 -0.25 -6.21 16.56
C HIS A 106 -0.46 -4.81 15.95
N ALA A 107 0.48 -3.89 16.21
CA ALA A 107 0.32 -2.47 15.89
C ALA A 107 0.08 -2.16 14.40
N TYR A 108 0.77 -2.83 13.47
CA TYR A 108 0.56 -2.57 12.03
C TYR A 108 -0.77 -3.09 11.53
N ILE A 109 -1.27 -4.17 12.12
CA ILE A 109 -2.57 -4.75 11.76
C ILE A 109 -3.67 -3.80 12.24
N ARG A 110 -3.60 -3.33 13.49
CA ARG A 110 -4.49 -2.29 14.01
C ARG A 110 -4.48 -1.03 13.15
N SER A 111 -3.31 -0.46 12.88
CA SER A 111 -3.21 0.76 12.07
C SER A 111 -3.73 0.56 10.64
N THR A 112 -3.66 -0.64 10.09
CA THR A 112 -4.23 -0.95 8.76
C THR A 112 -5.76 -1.03 8.82
N TYR A 113 -6.32 -1.65 9.86
CA TYR A 113 -7.76 -1.68 10.12
C TYR A 113 -8.33 -0.26 10.26
N ASP A 114 -7.73 0.53 11.15
CA ASP A 114 -8.15 1.91 11.44
C ASP A 114 -8.05 2.79 10.19
N PHE A 115 -7.01 2.58 9.38
CA PHE A 115 -6.80 3.33 8.15
C PHE A 115 -7.94 3.17 7.14
N PHE A 116 -8.37 1.94 6.86
CA PHE A 116 -9.46 1.72 5.90
C PHE A 116 -10.81 2.18 6.45
N PHE A 117 -11.07 2.02 7.75
CA PHE A 117 -12.27 2.60 8.37
C PHE A 117 -12.26 4.12 8.42
N ASN A 118 -11.09 4.75 8.53
CA ASN A 118 -10.95 6.20 8.41
C ASN A 118 -11.40 6.68 7.03
N ILE A 119 -10.97 6.00 5.96
CA ILE A 119 -11.41 6.30 4.60
C ILE A 119 -12.93 6.14 4.47
N VAL A 120 -13.51 5.07 5.02
CA VAL A 120 -14.98 4.85 5.02
C VAL A 120 -15.69 6.02 5.70
N GLY A 121 -15.26 6.42 6.90
CA GLY A 121 -15.87 7.53 7.63
C GLY A 121 -15.76 8.87 6.88
N GLN A 122 -14.59 9.16 6.30
CA GLN A 122 -14.40 10.36 5.48
C GLN A 122 -15.29 10.37 4.24
N ALA A 123 -15.41 9.23 3.54
CA ALA A 123 -16.28 9.10 2.39
C ALA A 123 -17.75 9.27 2.77
N ASN A 124 -18.22 8.65 3.86
CA ASN A 124 -19.60 8.79 4.32
C ASN A 124 -19.95 10.26 4.64
N ALA A 125 -19.10 10.94 5.42
CA ALA A 125 -19.31 12.33 5.78
C ALA A 125 -19.32 13.26 4.56
N LEU A 126 -18.43 13.02 3.58
CA LEU A 126 -18.38 13.82 2.37
C LEU A 126 -19.56 13.54 1.44
N ILE A 127 -19.97 12.28 1.27
CA ILE A 127 -21.17 11.93 0.49
C ILE A 127 -22.40 12.65 1.06
N ALA A 128 -22.64 12.56 2.37
CA ALA A 128 -23.77 13.24 3.02
C ALA A 128 -23.72 14.77 2.84
N SER A 129 -22.52 15.35 2.91
CA SER A 129 -22.30 16.79 2.69
C SER A 129 -22.62 17.21 1.25
N LEU A 130 -22.20 16.41 0.26
CA LEU A 130 -22.46 16.68 -1.15
C LEU A 130 -23.93 16.49 -1.51
N GLU A 131 -24.58 15.45 -1.00
CA GLU A 131 -26.02 15.23 -1.16
C GLU A 131 -26.86 16.38 -0.58
N SER A 132 -26.36 17.02 0.49
CA SER A 132 -27.02 18.16 1.14
C SER A 132 -26.68 19.52 0.52
N SER A 133 -25.74 19.59 -0.43
CA SER A 133 -25.22 20.85 -0.97
C SER A 133 -26.17 21.61 -1.91
N GLY A 134 -27.19 20.94 -2.46
CA GLY A 134 -28.06 21.48 -3.49
C GLY A 134 -27.40 21.66 -4.86
N LEU A 135 -26.25 21.02 -5.09
CA LEU A 135 -25.52 21.02 -6.36
C LEU A 135 -25.90 19.86 -7.31
N ASP A 136 -26.92 19.06 -6.98
CA ASP A 136 -27.46 17.87 -7.67
C ASP A 136 -26.64 17.34 -8.88
N ASP A 137 -26.79 17.94 -10.06
CA ASP A 137 -26.15 17.47 -11.30
C ASP A 137 -24.61 17.52 -11.26
N LYS A 138 -24.00 18.41 -10.46
CA LYS A 138 -22.54 18.61 -10.37
C LYS A 138 -21.86 17.67 -9.39
N VAL A 139 -22.61 17.03 -8.50
CA VAL A 139 -22.06 16.15 -7.46
C VAL A 139 -22.29 14.67 -7.74
N THR A 140 -23.09 14.34 -8.75
CA THR A 140 -23.42 12.96 -9.10
C THR A 140 -22.17 12.11 -9.40
N GLY A 141 -21.30 12.57 -10.31
CA GLY A 141 -20.02 11.89 -10.60
C GLY A 141 -19.07 11.84 -9.39
N PRO A 142 -18.80 12.97 -8.71
CA PRO A 142 -18.04 12.99 -7.46
C PRO A 142 -18.54 12.01 -6.39
N ILE A 143 -19.85 11.92 -6.18
CA ILE A 143 -20.45 10.96 -5.23
C ILE A 143 -20.21 9.53 -5.70
N ALA A 144 -20.35 9.23 -6.99
CA ALA A 144 -20.07 7.91 -7.54
C ALA A 144 -18.60 7.48 -7.33
N GLU A 145 -17.65 8.40 -7.49
CA GLU A 145 -16.24 8.16 -7.15
C GLU A 145 -16.07 7.85 -5.66
N LEU A 146 -16.68 8.63 -4.76
CA LEU A 146 -16.60 8.41 -3.31
C LEU A 146 -17.24 7.09 -2.87
N VAL A 147 -18.38 6.73 -3.46
CA VAL A 147 -19.04 5.43 -3.26
C VAL A 147 -18.10 4.29 -3.67
N THR A 148 -17.43 4.43 -4.82
CA THR A 148 -16.47 3.43 -5.30
C THR A 148 -15.25 3.31 -4.37
N LEU A 149 -14.69 4.43 -3.91
CA LEU A 149 -13.55 4.45 -2.97
C LEU A 149 -13.91 3.90 -1.58
N ARG A 150 -15.13 4.18 -1.09
CA ARG A 150 -15.69 3.56 0.12
C ARG A 150 -15.79 2.05 -0.04
N ALA A 151 -16.39 1.59 -1.14
CA ALA A 151 -16.52 0.16 -1.42
C ALA A 151 -15.15 -0.51 -1.56
N TYR A 152 -14.17 0.15 -2.19
CA TYR A 152 -12.82 -0.37 -2.31
C TYR A 152 -12.10 -0.46 -0.96
N SER A 153 -12.38 0.46 -0.04
CA SER A 153 -11.90 0.37 1.36
C SER A 153 -12.53 -0.81 2.10
N TYR A 154 -13.82 -1.05 1.90
CA TYR A 154 -14.49 -2.25 2.42
C TYR A 154 -13.94 -3.55 1.81
N PHE A 155 -13.55 -3.55 0.54
CA PHE A 155 -12.84 -4.68 -0.05
C PHE A 155 -11.55 -5.00 0.72
N TYR A 156 -10.70 -4.01 1.00
CA TYR A 156 -9.49 -4.25 1.80
C TYR A 156 -9.82 -4.72 3.22
N LEU A 157 -10.83 -4.15 3.88
CA LEU A 157 -11.29 -4.61 5.19
C LEU A 157 -11.73 -6.09 5.16
N MET A 158 -12.51 -6.48 4.15
CA MET A 158 -12.97 -7.85 3.97
C MET A 158 -11.85 -8.83 3.59
N ASP A 159 -10.93 -8.42 2.71
CA ASP A 159 -9.81 -9.24 2.25
C ASP A 159 -8.82 -9.54 3.39
N LEU A 160 -8.55 -8.53 4.22
CA LEU A 160 -7.58 -8.59 5.30
C LEU A 160 -8.19 -9.15 6.60
N PHE A 161 -9.43 -8.77 6.95
CA PHE A 161 -10.02 -9.03 8.27
C PHE A 161 -11.30 -9.87 8.22
N GLY A 162 -11.86 -10.16 7.05
CA GLY A 162 -13.04 -11.02 6.92
C GLY A 162 -14.33 -10.31 7.35
N ASN A 163 -14.83 -10.65 8.54
CA ASN A 163 -16.09 -10.14 9.06
C ASN A 163 -15.90 -8.76 9.69
N VAL A 164 -16.52 -7.73 9.13
CA VAL A 164 -16.41 -6.34 9.61
C VAL A 164 -17.77 -5.66 9.63
N PRO A 165 -18.00 -4.63 10.47
CA PRO A 165 -19.25 -3.89 10.47
C PRO A 165 -19.38 -2.99 9.24
N ILE A 166 -20.56 -2.99 8.62
CA ILE A 166 -20.92 -2.09 7.51
C ILE A 166 -21.75 -0.92 8.07
N PHE A 167 -21.39 0.30 7.69
CA PHE A 167 -22.13 1.51 8.01
C PHE A 167 -21.94 2.55 6.91
N THR A 168 -23.01 3.27 6.58
CA THR A 168 -23.02 4.26 5.49
C THR A 168 -23.45 5.65 5.96
N GLU A 169 -23.85 5.77 7.22
CA GLU A 169 -24.16 7.04 7.87
C GLU A 169 -22.93 7.94 8.00
N GLU A 170 -23.16 9.25 7.95
CA GLU A 170 -22.12 10.29 8.10
C GLU A 170 -21.36 10.19 9.43
N LYS A 171 -22.05 9.71 10.47
CA LYS A 171 -21.53 9.59 11.82
C LYS A 171 -22.20 8.42 12.52
N VAL A 172 -21.39 7.49 13.01
CA VAL A 172 -21.85 6.38 13.83
C VAL A 172 -22.35 6.91 15.17
N ASP A 173 -23.54 6.46 15.59
CA ASP A 173 -24.08 6.74 16.92
C ASP A 173 -23.32 5.90 17.97
N PRO A 174 -22.61 6.53 18.93
CA PRO A 174 -21.89 5.79 19.96
C PRO A 174 -22.81 4.97 20.89
N LEU A 175 -24.12 5.26 20.91
CA LEU A 175 -25.11 4.49 21.66
C LEU A 175 -25.73 3.35 20.85
N ASN A 176 -25.49 3.30 19.54
CA ASN A 176 -26.02 2.28 18.64
C ASN A 176 -24.95 1.89 17.61
N LEU A 177 -23.91 1.22 18.10
CA LEU A 177 -22.80 0.77 17.27
C LEU A 177 -23.24 -0.27 16.22
N PRO A 178 -22.60 -0.32 15.05
CA PRO A 178 -22.98 -1.22 13.97
C PRO A 178 -22.71 -2.69 14.35
N GLU A 179 -23.59 -3.57 13.88
CA GLU A 179 -23.43 -5.02 13.99
C GLU A 179 -22.30 -5.50 13.07
N GLN A 180 -21.61 -6.58 13.47
CA GLN A 180 -20.63 -7.21 12.59
C GLN A 180 -21.35 -7.93 11.43
N ASN A 181 -20.93 -7.65 10.20
CA ASN A 181 -21.42 -8.36 9.02
C ASN A 181 -20.52 -9.54 8.69
N THR A 182 -21.12 -10.58 8.15
CA THR A 182 -20.37 -11.72 7.60
C THR A 182 -19.55 -11.29 6.38
N ARG A 183 -18.43 -11.97 6.12
CA ARG A 183 -17.56 -11.72 4.97
C ARG A 183 -18.33 -11.70 3.65
N LYS A 184 -19.30 -12.61 3.50
CA LYS A 184 -20.20 -12.64 2.33
C LYS A 184 -21.08 -11.38 2.24
N GLN A 185 -21.64 -10.89 3.34
CA GLN A 185 -22.44 -9.65 3.31
C GLN A 185 -21.58 -8.44 2.95
N VAL A 186 -20.34 -8.37 3.41
CA VAL A 186 -19.40 -7.30 3.01
C VAL A 186 -19.05 -7.42 1.53
N TYR A 187 -18.82 -8.63 1.02
CA TYR A 187 -18.62 -8.89 -0.41
C TYR A 187 -19.81 -8.41 -1.26
N ASP A 188 -21.03 -8.81 -0.89
CA ASP A 188 -22.26 -8.43 -1.59
C ASP A 188 -22.45 -6.90 -1.58
N PHE A 189 -22.13 -6.25 -0.45
CA PHE A 189 -22.17 -4.78 -0.32
C PHE A 189 -21.18 -4.08 -1.25
N VAL A 190 -19.91 -4.53 -1.28
CA VAL A 190 -18.87 -3.94 -2.14
C VAL A 190 -19.29 -3.98 -3.60
N ILE A 191 -19.78 -5.13 -4.08
CA ILE A 191 -20.25 -5.28 -5.46
C ILE A 191 -21.42 -4.35 -5.75
N ALA A 192 -22.45 -4.37 -4.89
CA ALA A 192 -23.65 -3.56 -5.09
C ALA A 192 -23.33 -2.06 -5.15
N GLU A 193 -22.41 -1.59 -4.32
CA GLU A 193 -21.99 -0.19 -4.28
C GLU A 193 -21.24 0.25 -5.53
N ILE A 194 -20.26 -0.55 -5.98
CA ILE A 194 -19.49 -0.22 -7.19
C ILE A 194 -20.41 -0.31 -8.41
N GLU A 195 -21.24 -1.36 -8.53
CA GLU A 195 -22.17 -1.51 -9.65
C GLU A 195 -23.20 -0.38 -9.72
N ARG A 196 -23.66 0.13 -8.57
CA ARG A 196 -24.55 1.29 -8.50
C ARG A 196 -23.87 2.59 -8.93
N ALA A 197 -22.57 2.74 -8.67
CA ALA A 197 -21.80 3.95 -9.01
C ALA A 197 -21.43 4.02 -10.50
N ILE A 198 -21.21 2.88 -11.17
CA ILE A 198 -20.74 2.80 -12.56
C ILE A 198 -21.51 3.68 -13.58
N PRO A 199 -22.86 3.75 -13.56
CA PRO A 199 -23.60 4.59 -14.51
C PRO A 199 -23.23 6.07 -14.45
N ASP A 200 -22.82 6.55 -13.28
CA ASP A 200 -22.56 7.96 -12.96
C ASP A 200 -21.07 8.33 -13.03
N LEU A 201 -20.18 7.35 -13.14
CA LEU A 201 -18.76 7.58 -13.40
C LEU A 201 -18.54 7.96 -14.87
N PRO A 202 -17.54 8.80 -15.22
CA PRO A 202 -17.18 9.03 -16.62
C PRO A 202 -16.34 7.86 -17.17
N ALA A 203 -16.48 7.54 -18.46
CA ALA A 203 -15.56 6.64 -19.13
C ALA A 203 -14.21 7.33 -19.40
N LYS A 204 -13.11 6.60 -19.43
CA LYS A 204 -11.77 7.19 -19.68
C LYS A 204 -11.74 8.02 -20.97
N SER A 205 -12.39 7.57 -22.03
CA SER A 205 -12.50 8.29 -23.32
C SER A 205 -13.24 9.63 -23.24
N GLU A 206 -14.01 9.87 -22.18
CA GLU A 206 -14.78 11.08 -21.94
C GLU A 206 -14.04 12.08 -21.04
N THR A 207 -12.93 11.66 -20.43
CA THR A 207 -12.20 12.44 -19.42
C THR A 207 -11.00 13.20 -20.01
N PRO A 208 -10.74 14.44 -19.55
CA PRO A 208 -9.50 15.15 -19.88
C PRO A 208 -8.30 14.56 -19.14
N ASP A 209 -7.08 14.93 -19.55
CA ASP A 209 -5.83 14.49 -18.90
C ASP A 209 -5.77 14.86 -17.40
N SER A 210 -6.39 15.99 -17.01
CA SER A 210 -6.50 16.41 -15.60
C SER A 210 -7.33 15.47 -14.72
N TYR A 211 -8.02 14.49 -15.30
CA TYR A 211 -8.75 13.44 -14.58
C TYR A 211 -7.86 12.25 -14.21
N TYR A 212 -6.59 12.24 -14.64
CA TYR A 212 -5.63 11.20 -14.29
C TYR A 212 -5.58 10.94 -12.77
N GLY A 213 -5.50 9.66 -12.38
CA GLY A 213 -5.52 9.21 -11.00
C GLY A 213 -6.92 9.07 -10.36
N ARG A 214 -7.99 9.53 -11.02
CA ARG A 214 -9.37 9.43 -10.51
C ARG A 214 -10.09 8.17 -11.00
N ILE A 215 -11.16 7.81 -10.29
CA ILE A 215 -12.00 6.66 -10.62
C ILE A 215 -12.81 6.93 -11.89
N THR A 216 -12.50 6.19 -12.96
CA THR A 216 -13.33 6.09 -14.17
C THR A 216 -14.21 4.84 -14.13
N LYS A 217 -15.12 4.67 -15.11
CA LYS A 217 -15.85 3.40 -15.31
C LYS A 217 -14.90 2.21 -15.41
N GLU A 218 -13.81 2.34 -16.16
CA GLU A 218 -12.82 1.29 -16.35
C GLU A 218 -12.06 0.96 -15.06
N ALA A 219 -11.77 1.97 -14.23
CA ALA A 219 -11.22 1.74 -12.89
C ALA A 219 -12.19 0.92 -12.01
N ALA A 220 -13.48 1.28 -12.02
CA ALA A 220 -14.51 0.52 -11.29
C ALA A 220 -14.65 -0.93 -11.81
N TYR A 221 -14.60 -1.15 -13.13
CA TYR A 221 -14.58 -2.50 -13.70
C TYR A 221 -13.33 -3.29 -13.27
N GLY A 222 -12.16 -2.66 -13.27
CA GLY A 222 -10.92 -3.28 -12.78
C GLY A 222 -11.03 -3.70 -11.32
N ILE A 223 -11.56 -2.84 -10.45
CA ILE A 223 -11.78 -3.16 -9.04
C ILE A 223 -12.76 -4.33 -8.88
N LEU A 224 -13.87 -4.32 -9.63
CA LEU A 224 -14.82 -5.44 -9.62
C LEU A 224 -14.17 -6.74 -10.08
N ALA A 225 -13.34 -6.72 -11.12
CA ALA A 225 -12.60 -7.91 -11.56
C ALA A 225 -11.73 -8.49 -10.43
N VAL A 226 -11.03 -7.64 -9.67
CA VAL A 226 -10.25 -8.08 -8.49
C VAL A 226 -11.17 -8.71 -7.42
N VAL A 227 -12.32 -8.09 -7.13
CA VAL A 227 -13.27 -8.59 -6.13
C VAL A 227 -13.84 -9.95 -6.54
N TYR A 228 -14.30 -10.09 -7.79
CA TYR A 228 -14.86 -11.33 -8.33
C TYR A 228 -13.81 -12.44 -8.46
N LEU A 229 -12.55 -12.11 -8.77
CA LEU A 229 -11.47 -13.09 -8.83
C LEU A 229 -11.27 -13.81 -7.50
N ASN A 230 -11.60 -13.15 -6.39
CA ASN A 230 -11.45 -13.70 -5.05
C ASN A 230 -12.78 -14.16 -4.44
N ALA A 231 -13.87 -14.22 -5.22
CA ALA A 231 -15.21 -14.58 -4.75
C ALA A 231 -15.26 -15.92 -4.00
N GLU A 232 -14.52 -16.93 -4.48
CA GLU A 232 -14.47 -18.25 -3.85
C GLU A 232 -13.90 -18.18 -2.43
N VAL A 233 -12.85 -17.38 -2.22
CA VAL A 233 -12.22 -17.17 -0.91
C VAL A 233 -13.15 -16.44 0.05
N TYR A 234 -13.99 -15.54 -0.46
CA TYR A 234 -14.82 -14.66 0.35
C TYR A 234 -16.20 -15.24 0.66
N THR A 235 -16.74 -16.05 -0.25
CA THR A 235 -18.13 -16.53 -0.20
C THR A 235 -18.25 -18.05 -0.24
N GLY A 236 -17.17 -18.77 -0.54
CA GLY A 236 -17.20 -20.21 -0.82
C GLY A 236 -17.71 -20.57 -2.21
N THR A 237 -18.04 -19.58 -3.06
CA THR A 237 -18.50 -19.79 -4.43
C THR A 237 -17.68 -18.94 -5.39
N ALA A 238 -17.06 -19.58 -6.39
CA ALA A 238 -16.31 -18.89 -7.42
C ALA A 238 -17.22 -18.17 -8.42
N ASP A 239 -16.74 -17.06 -8.98
CA ASP A 239 -17.45 -16.29 -10.02
C ASP A 239 -16.50 -15.83 -11.14
N TRP A 240 -15.95 -16.80 -11.85
CA TRP A 240 -15.01 -16.58 -12.96
C TRP A 240 -15.66 -15.88 -14.16
N ASP A 241 -16.98 -16.00 -14.33
CA ASP A 241 -17.70 -15.37 -15.43
C ASP A 241 -17.77 -13.85 -15.26
N ASN A 242 -17.99 -13.35 -14.04
CA ASN A 242 -17.91 -11.91 -13.80
C ASN A 242 -16.46 -11.38 -13.89
N VAL A 243 -15.43 -12.18 -13.56
CA VAL A 243 -14.03 -11.79 -13.85
C VAL A 243 -13.83 -11.57 -15.34
N ILE A 244 -14.25 -12.52 -16.17
CA ILE A 244 -14.15 -12.42 -17.63
C ILE A 244 -14.95 -11.21 -18.14
N LYS A 245 -16.19 -11.03 -17.67
CA LYS A 245 -17.04 -9.88 -18.04
C LYS A 245 -16.38 -8.54 -17.74
N TYR A 246 -15.91 -8.33 -16.52
CA TYR A 246 -15.37 -7.02 -16.13
C TYR A 246 -13.99 -6.75 -16.72
N THR A 247 -13.15 -7.77 -16.89
CA THR A 247 -11.90 -7.64 -17.64
C THR A 247 -12.16 -7.36 -19.13
N ASP A 248 -13.18 -7.98 -19.73
CA ASP A 248 -13.62 -7.68 -21.10
C ASP A 248 -14.13 -6.24 -21.27
N LEU A 249 -14.84 -5.70 -20.29
CA LEU A 249 -15.28 -4.29 -20.36
C LEU A 249 -14.10 -3.33 -20.37
N VAL A 250 -13.02 -3.62 -19.62
CA VAL A 250 -11.79 -2.82 -19.67
C VAL A 250 -11.05 -3.01 -20.99
N ILE A 251 -10.88 -4.25 -21.46
CA ILE A 251 -10.17 -4.54 -22.73
C ILE A 251 -10.90 -3.94 -23.93
N ASN A 252 -12.23 -4.08 -23.98
CA ASN A 252 -13.04 -3.62 -25.11
C ASN A 252 -13.29 -2.11 -25.11
N SER A 253 -12.95 -1.38 -24.03
CA SER A 253 -12.98 0.08 -24.04
C SER A 253 -11.93 0.65 -25.01
N GLY A 254 -10.87 -0.11 -25.31
CA GLY A 254 -9.74 0.33 -26.13
C GLY A 254 -8.93 1.48 -25.53
N SER A 255 -9.17 1.83 -24.26
CA SER A 255 -8.55 2.98 -23.60
C SER A 255 -7.19 2.68 -22.97
N TYR A 256 -6.83 1.41 -22.85
CA TYR A 256 -5.59 0.95 -22.21
C TYR A 256 -4.91 -0.13 -23.05
N LYS A 257 -3.59 -0.20 -22.95
CA LYS A 257 -2.75 -1.21 -23.63
C LYS A 257 -1.48 -1.46 -22.84
N LEU A 258 -0.82 -2.60 -23.10
CA LEU A 258 0.54 -2.80 -22.60
C LEU A 258 1.49 -1.75 -23.18
N LEU A 259 2.41 -1.26 -22.36
CA LEU A 259 3.54 -0.47 -22.86
C LEU A 259 4.54 -1.41 -23.55
N ASP A 260 5.31 -0.86 -24.49
CA ASP A 260 6.28 -1.63 -25.26
C ASP A 260 7.42 -2.16 -24.37
N ASP A 261 7.89 -1.36 -23.41
CA ASP A 261 8.88 -1.75 -22.40
C ASP A 261 8.21 -1.98 -21.04
N TYR A 262 8.64 -3.01 -20.31
CA TYR A 262 8.16 -3.30 -18.96
C TYR A 262 8.44 -2.16 -17.99
N PHE A 263 9.67 -1.62 -18.02
CA PHE A 263 10.16 -0.65 -17.05
C PHE A 263 9.63 0.76 -17.25
N ASP A 264 9.08 1.07 -18.44
CA ASP A 264 8.37 2.33 -18.69
C ASP A 264 7.18 2.51 -17.75
N ASN A 265 6.62 1.43 -17.21
CA ASN A 265 5.57 1.51 -16.19
C ASN A 265 6.02 2.14 -14.88
N PHE A 266 7.32 2.11 -14.60
CA PHE A 266 7.89 2.36 -13.28
C PHE A 266 8.93 3.48 -13.27
N VAL A 267 9.06 4.23 -14.37
CA VAL A 267 9.88 5.46 -14.42
C VAL A 267 9.28 6.56 -13.54
N TYR A 268 10.06 7.62 -13.26
CA TYR A 268 9.64 8.67 -12.33
C TYR A 268 8.61 9.65 -12.91
N ASN A 269 8.52 9.71 -14.23
CA ASN A 269 7.61 10.52 -15.01
C ASN A 269 6.61 9.63 -15.78
N ASN A 270 6.00 8.70 -15.05
CA ASN A 270 5.07 7.70 -15.58
C ASN A 270 3.60 8.16 -15.53
N GLU A 271 3.33 9.46 -15.41
CA GLU A 271 1.97 10.01 -15.39
C GLU A 271 1.23 9.85 -16.73
N ASN A 272 1.98 9.69 -17.83
CA ASN A 272 1.45 9.44 -19.18
C ASN A 272 1.52 7.95 -19.55
N ASN A 273 0.99 7.09 -18.68
CA ASN A 273 1.08 5.65 -18.83
C ASN A 273 -0.24 5.03 -19.32
N GLU A 274 -0.21 4.43 -20.52
CA GLU A 274 -1.37 3.78 -21.16
C GLU A 274 -1.74 2.39 -20.57
N GLU A 275 -0.92 1.82 -19.69
CA GLU A 275 -1.29 0.65 -18.86
C GLU A 275 -2.02 1.04 -17.58
N PHE A 276 -1.83 2.27 -17.09
CA PHE A 276 -2.24 2.67 -15.75
C PHE A 276 -3.74 2.94 -15.68
N ILE A 277 -4.49 2.08 -14.97
CA ILE A 277 -5.95 2.21 -14.86
C ILE A 277 -6.33 2.97 -13.58
N PHE A 278 -5.80 2.55 -12.43
CA PHE A 278 -6.05 3.19 -11.15
C PHE A 278 -4.91 2.92 -10.16
N GLY A 279 -4.61 3.89 -9.29
CA GLY A 279 -3.42 3.83 -8.47
C GLY A 279 -3.14 5.10 -7.67
N GLY A 280 -2.01 5.13 -6.98
CA GLY A 280 -1.51 6.28 -6.26
C GLY A 280 -0.74 7.21 -7.17
N VAL A 281 -1.14 8.49 -7.17
CA VAL A 281 -0.43 9.58 -7.86
C VAL A 281 0.45 10.33 -6.88
N TYR A 282 1.70 10.59 -7.25
CA TYR A 282 2.73 11.23 -6.44
C TYR A 282 3.22 12.53 -7.07
N THR A 283 3.28 13.58 -6.26
CA THR A 283 3.69 14.94 -6.67
C THR A 283 4.57 15.56 -5.59
N PRO A 284 5.76 14.97 -5.30
CA PRO A 284 6.61 15.42 -4.20
C PRO A 284 7.14 16.85 -4.36
N ASP A 285 7.13 17.38 -5.58
CA ASP A 285 7.53 18.74 -5.95
C ASP A 285 6.49 19.81 -5.58
N ILE A 286 5.24 19.42 -5.32
CA ILE A 286 4.16 20.31 -4.91
C ILE A 286 4.11 20.43 -3.38
N THR A 287 3.91 21.66 -2.87
CA THR A 287 3.75 21.89 -1.43
C THR A 287 2.61 21.04 -0.85
N GLY A 288 2.93 20.16 0.10
CA GLY A 288 1.95 19.26 0.71
C GLY A 288 1.71 17.96 -0.07
N GLY A 289 2.29 17.84 -1.27
CA GLY A 289 2.28 16.63 -2.09
C GLY A 289 2.99 15.46 -1.41
N LEU A 290 2.66 14.25 -1.86
CA LEU A 290 3.29 13.02 -1.39
C LEU A 290 4.25 12.51 -2.45
N GLY A 291 5.34 11.87 -2.02
CA GLY A 291 6.14 11.05 -2.92
C GLY A 291 6.30 9.61 -2.41
N HIS A 292 6.83 8.80 -3.30
CA HIS A 292 6.99 7.37 -3.17
C HIS A 292 8.36 7.00 -2.58
N PRO A 293 8.44 6.44 -1.36
CA PRO A 293 9.71 6.28 -0.64
C PRO A 293 10.47 4.97 -0.88
N LEU A 294 10.16 4.24 -1.95
CA LEU A 294 10.60 2.86 -2.09
C LEU A 294 12.10 2.70 -2.33
N VAL A 295 12.66 3.47 -3.26
CA VAL A 295 14.12 3.48 -3.52
C VAL A 295 14.89 3.75 -2.22
N GLN A 296 14.41 4.72 -1.43
CA GLN A 296 14.95 5.04 -0.11
C GLN A 296 14.87 3.87 0.86
N LYS A 297 13.79 3.10 0.87
CA LYS A 297 13.56 2.03 1.85
C LYS A 297 14.24 0.71 1.49
N VAL A 298 14.51 0.46 0.22
CA VAL A 298 15.08 -0.80 -0.28
C VAL A 298 16.61 -0.74 -0.34
N LEU A 299 17.16 0.28 -0.98
CA LEU A 299 18.57 0.27 -1.38
C LEU A 299 19.57 0.32 -0.22
N PRO A 300 20.77 -0.26 -0.40
CA PRO A 300 21.87 -0.09 0.56
C PRO A 300 22.27 1.38 0.71
N GLY A 301 22.64 1.81 1.91
CA GLY A 301 22.99 3.21 2.17
C GLY A 301 24.14 3.75 1.31
N ILE A 302 25.08 2.87 0.92
CA ILE A 302 26.17 3.23 0.01
C ILE A 302 25.66 3.75 -1.34
N SER A 303 24.50 3.27 -1.78
CA SER A 303 23.88 3.69 -3.05
C SER A 303 23.53 5.17 -3.09
N GLY A 304 23.45 5.86 -1.93
CA GLY A 304 23.17 7.30 -1.88
C GLY A 304 24.21 8.11 -2.65
N GLY A 305 25.49 7.97 -2.30
CA GLY A 305 26.59 8.66 -2.99
C GLY A 305 26.82 8.14 -4.40
N LEU A 306 26.60 6.84 -4.64
CA LEU A 306 26.81 6.26 -5.96
C LEU A 306 25.75 6.64 -6.98
N PHE A 307 24.49 6.62 -6.57
CA PHE A 307 23.37 6.94 -7.45
C PHE A 307 23.06 8.43 -7.50
N ASP A 308 23.92 9.26 -6.88
CA ASP A 308 23.75 10.71 -6.75
C ASP A 308 22.39 11.08 -6.13
N LEU A 309 21.97 10.28 -5.14
CA LEU A 309 20.72 10.51 -4.43
C LEU A 309 20.93 11.61 -3.39
N PRO A 310 19.97 12.53 -3.20
CA PRO A 310 20.08 13.59 -2.20
C PRO A 310 19.84 13.09 -0.76
N TYR A 311 19.94 11.78 -0.52
CA TYR A 311 19.69 11.11 0.74
C TYR A 311 20.48 9.80 0.83
N THR A 312 20.61 9.27 2.04
CA THR A 312 21.16 7.93 2.27
C THR A 312 20.01 6.91 2.31
N PRO A 313 19.96 5.93 1.39
CA PRO A 313 19.01 4.83 1.48
C PRO A 313 19.13 4.05 2.79
N GLN A 314 18.01 3.48 3.23
CA GLN A 314 17.84 2.94 4.57
C GLN A 314 18.16 1.44 4.66
N ASN A 315 18.32 0.76 3.53
CA ASN A 315 18.71 -0.64 3.46
C ASN A 315 17.76 -1.62 4.19
N GLY A 316 16.47 -1.28 4.28
CA GLY A 316 15.49 -2.06 5.04
C GLY A 316 14.96 -3.24 4.24
N PHE A 317 14.10 -2.94 3.27
CA PHE A 317 13.37 -3.93 2.50
C PHE A 317 14.32 -4.66 1.54
N ALA A 318 14.05 -5.93 1.32
CA ALA A 318 14.80 -6.84 0.48
C ALA A 318 13.83 -7.87 -0.11
N THR A 319 14.35 -8.79 -0.90
CA THR A 319 13.58 -9.91 -1.46
C THR A 319 14.32 -11.23 -1.25
N ARG A 320 13.60 -12.32 -1.53
CA ARG A 320 14.05 -13.69 -1.30
C ARG A 320 14.60 -14.29 -2.60
N PRO A 321 15.60 -15.20 -2.53
CA PRO A 321 16.00 -16.04 -3.65
C PRO A 321 14.83 -16.65 -4.44
N SER A 322 13.79 -17.13 -3.74
CA SER A 322 12.61 -17.70 -4.39
C SER A 322 11.90 -16.71 -5.31
N ALA A 323 11.86 -15.43 -4.95
CA ALA A 323 11.25 -14.40 -5.80
C ALA A 323 12.11 -14.08 -7.03
N TYR A 324 13.43 -14.24 -6.96
CA TYR A 324 14.33 -14.04 -8.10
C TYR A 324 14.41 -15.27 -9.02
N ASN A 325 14.37 -16.47 -8.46
CA ASN A 325 14.62 -17.71 -9.20
C ASN A 325 13.45 -18.15 -10.11
N ILE A 326 12.30 -17.49 -10.03
CA ILE A 326 11.14 -17.76 -10.92
C ILE A 326 11.28 -17.11 -12.30
N TYR A 327 12.24 -16.21 -12.48
CA TYR A 327 12.50 -15.57 -13.77
C TYR A 327 13.49 -16.39 -14.58
N GLU A 328 13.18 -16.62 -15.85
CA GLU A 328 14.05 -17.31 -16.79
C GLU A 328 15.18 -16.40 -17.32
N ASP A 329 16.16 -17.01 -17.99
CA ASP A 329 17.21 -16.25 -18.65
C ASP A 329 16.61 -15.48 -19.85
N GLY A 330 16.85 -14.17 -19.91
CA GLY A 330 16.33 -13.30 -20.97
C GLY A 330 15.09 -12.49 -20.60
N ASP A 331 14.35 -12.89 -19.55
CA ASP A 331 13.25 -12.10 -19.01
C ASP A 331 13.79 -10.80 -18.38
N ILE A 332 13.48 -9.65 -19.01
CA ILE A 332 14.03 -8.35 -18.59
C ILE A 332 13.58 -7.94 -17.20
N ARG A 333 12.47 -8.47 -16.68
CA ARG A 333 12.00 -8.15 -15.33
C ARG A 333 13.03 -8.55 -14.27
N ARG A 334 13.87 -9.54 -14.57
CA ARG A 334 14.97 -9.98 -13.71
C ARG A 334 16.02 -8.88 -13.48
N ASP A 335 16.09 -7.87 -14.34
CA ASP A 335 17.01 -6.73 -14.20
C ASP A 335 16.63 -5.78 -13.06
N MET A 336 15.40 -5.90 -12.52
CA MET A 336 15.02 -5.13 -11.33
C MET A 336 15.82 -5.55 -10.09
N PHE A 337 16.44 -6.74 -10.07
CA PHE A 337 17.10 -7.29 -8.88
C PHE A 337 18.59 -6.94 -8.82
N LEU A 338 19.02 -6.49 -7.66
CA LEU A 338 20.43 -6.44 -7.27
C LEU A 338 20.75 -7.73 -6.52
N TYR A 339 21.16 -8.74 -7.29
CA TYR A 339 21.40 -10.11 -6.81
C TYR A 339 22.78 -10.30 -6.18
N TYR A 340 23.07 -11.50 -5.69
CA TYR A 340 24.32 -11.83 -5.02
C TYR A 340 25.56 -11.60 -5.89
N GLY A 341 26.64 -11.16 -5.25
CA GLY A 341 27.90 -10.81 -5.88
C GLY A 341 28.15 -9.31 -5.88
N GLU A 342 29.08 -8.86 -6.72
CA GLU A 342 29.43 -7.46 -6.86
C GLU A 342 28.20 -6.62 -7.25
N LEU A 343 27.87 -5.64 -6.41
CA LEU A 343 26.85 -4.65 -6.72
C LEU A 343 27.34 -3.83 -7.92
N LYS A 344 26.49 -3.69 -8.93
CA LYS A 344 26.74 -2.84 -10.09
C LYS A 344 25.80 -1.65 -10.09
N ASP A 345 26.28 -0.50 -10.56
CA ASP A 345 25.43 0.65 -10.82
C ASP A 345 24.53 0.35 -12.04
N PRO A 346 23.20 0.33 -11.88
CA PRO A 346 22.29 -0.06 -12.95
C PRO A 346 22.29 0.92 -14.13
N ARG A 347 22.80 2.15 -13.96
CA ARG A 347 22.81 3.17 -15.01
C ARG A 347 23.99 3.04 -15.98
N ASN A 348 25.10 2.41 -15.54
CA ASN A 348 26.34 2.35 -16.32
C ASN A 348 27.05 0.99 -16.27
N GLY A 349 26.62 0.07 -15.41
CA GLY A 349 27.17 -1.28 -15.29
C GLY A 349 28.48 -1.41 -14.50
N ASN A 350 29.01 -0.30 -13.94
CA ASN A 350 30.26 -0.32 -13.19
C ASN A 350 30.10 -0.97 -11.82
N THR A 351 31.11 -1.72 -11.36
CA THR A 351 31.16 -2.29 -10.01
C THR A 351 31.21 -1.17 -8.96
N VAL A 352 30.32 -1.27 -7.97
CA VAL A 352 30.26 -0.40 -6.80
C VAL A 352 31.37 -0.75 -5.84
N MET A 353 32.16 0.25 -5.44
CA MET A 353 33.31 0.06 -4.55
C MET A 353 33.09 0.78 -3.21
N VAL A 354 33.63 0.21 -2.13
CA VAL A 354 33.63 0.79 -0.78
C VAL A 354 35.01 0.72 -0.15
N GLU A 355 35.34 1.69 0.70
CA GLU A 355 36.46 1.55 1.63
C GLU A 355 36.05 0.58 2.75
N GLU A 356 36.94 -0.34 3.16
CA GLU A 356 36.62 -1.25 4.25
C GLU A 356 36.51 -0.47 5.59
N LEU A 357 35.35 -0.54 6.25
CA LEU A 357 35.17 -0.07 7.63
C LEU A 357 35.95 -1.00 8.57
N VAL A 358 36.95 -0.46 9.26
CA VAL A 358 37.67 -1.15 10.33
C VAL A 358 36.68 -1.44 11.47
N PRO A 359 36.50 -2.70 11.90
CA PRO A 359 35.67 -3.00 13.06
C PRO A 359 36.27 -2.34 14.32
N ASP A 360 35.46 -1.59 15.08
CA ASP A 360 35.72 -1.56 16.52
C ASP A 360 35.58 -2.99 17.05
N GLY A 361 36.36 -3.37 18.06
CA GLY A 361 36.61 -4.75 18.45
C GLY A 361 35.42 -5.57 18.99
N ASN A 362 34.17 -5.25 18.62
CA ASN A 362 32.94 -5.90 19.10
C ASN A 362 32.12 -6.66 18.05
N SER A 363 32.53 -6.75 16.78
CA SER A 363 31.76 -7.51 15.77
C SER A 363 32.29 -8.95 15.56
N VAL A 364 31.40 -9.94 15.64
CA VAL A 364 31.63 -11.39 15.41
C VAL A 364 32.00 -11.75 13.95
N LEU A 365 32.30 -10.76 13.10
CA LEU A 365 32.69 -10.94 11.70
C LEU A 365 34.21 -10.93 11.49
N TYR A 366 35.00 -10.95 12.57
CA TYR A 366 36.46 -10.97 12.51
C TYR A 366 37.01 -12.34 12.06
N VAL A 367 37.84 -12.34 11.02
CA VAL A 367 38.74 -13.44 10.66
C VAL A 367 40.17 -12.91 10.67
N GLU A 368 41.01 -13.49 11.52
CA GLU A 368 42.42 -13.14 11.66
C GLU A 368 43.18 -13.33 10.34
N GLY A 369 43.85 -12.27 9.86
CA GLY A 369 44.72 -12.32 8.67
C GLY A 369 44.12 -11.79 7.36
N LYS A 370 42.91 -11.23 7.35
CA LYS A 370 42.35 -10.48 6.22
C LYS A 370 42.12 -9.01 6.59
N SER A 371 43.05 -8.12 6.21
CA SER A 371 42.80 -6.76 5.66
C SER A 371 44.08 -5.92 5.56
N THR A 372 44.21 -5.07 4.50
CA THR A 372 45.02 -3.82 4.43
C THR A 372 44.93 -3.00 3.09
N LYS A 373 43.97 -3.18 2.14
CA LYS A 373 44.08 -2.54 0.80
C LYS A 373 42.79 -2.00 0.16
N GLY A 374 42.74 -0.67 -0.08
CA GLY A 374 42.02 0.00 -1.16
C GLY A 374 40.50 -0.11 -1.20
N PRO A 375 39.82 0.56 -2.17
CA PRO A 375 38.41 0.32 -2.42
C PRO A 375 38.21 -1.15 -2.84
N VAL A 376 37.24 -1.83 -2.20
CA VAL A 376 36.82 -3.21 -2.52
C VAL A 376 35.40 -3.22 -3.07
N PRO A 377 35.02 -4.20 -3.91
CA PRO A 377 33.63 -4.32 -4.37
C PRO A 377 32.64 -4.43 -3.21
N TYR A 378 31.53 -3.70 -3.27
CA TYR A 378 30.40 -3.94 -2.37
C TYR A 378 29.69 -5.21 -2.85
N GLU A 379 29.75 -6.27 -2.07
CA GLU A 379 29.10 -7.54 -2.44
C GLU A 379 27.76 -7.69 -1.73
N ILE A 380 26.68 -7.96 -2.47
CA ILE A 380 25.44 -8.46 -1.87
C ILE A 380 25.62 -9.94 -1.57
N ILE A 381 25.36 -10.34 -0.32
CA ILE A 381 25.56 -11.72 0.15
C ILE A 381 24.23 -12.37 0.56
N PRO A 382 24.17 -13.72 0.57
CA PRO A 382 23.02 -14.44 1.11
C PRO A 382 22.70 -14.03 2.55
N ALA A 383 21.41 -13.84 2.84
CA ALA A 383 20.94 -13.77 4.20
C ALA A 383 20.85 -15.18 4.79
N THR A 384 21.14 -15.32 6.08
CA THR A 384 21.10 -16.59 6.83
C THR A 384 19.90 -16.68 7.78
N GLY A 385 19.08 -15.63 7.83
CA GLY A 385 17.92 -15.49 8.69
C GLY A 385 17.34 -14.09 8.62
N ILE A 386 16.23 -13.85 9.32
CA ILE A 386 15.58 -12.52 9.38
C ILE A 386 16.18 -11.56 10.42
N ARG A 387 17.09 -12.04 11.29
CA ARG A 387 17.73 -11.25 12.37
C ARG A 387 19.25 -11.27 12.25
N ASN A 388 19.90 -10.27 12.84
CA ASN A 388 21.36 -10.17 12.98
C ASN A 388 22.11 -10.36 11.65
N GLN A 389 21.56 -9.82 10.56
CA GLN A 389 22.15 -9.94 9.23
C GLN A 389 23.18 -8.84 8.98
N PRO A 390 24.28 -9.14 8.27
CA PRO A 390 25.21 -8.12 7.77
C PRO A 390 24.50 -7.05 6.94
N MET A 391 25.11 -5.86 6.87
CA MET A 391 24.53 -4.72 6.15
C MET A 391 24.34 -5.05 4.65
N ASN A 392 25.22 -5.86 4.08
CA ASN A 392 25.17 -6.28 2.69
C ASN A 392 24.39 -7.57 2.41
N ALA A 393 23.72 -8.14 3.43
CA ALA A 393 22.93 -9.36 3.25
C ALA A 393 21.52 -9.10 2.71
N GLY A 394 21.09 -9.96 1.79
CA GLY A 394 19.75 -9.98 1.20
C GLY A 394 19.67 -9.26 -0.14
N ILE A 395 18.95 -9.87 -1.09
CA ILE A 395 18.77 -9.36 -2.46
C ILE A 395 17.98 -8.05 -2.40
N LYS A 396 18.42 -7.06 -3.17
CA LYS A 396 17.73 -5.77 -3.28
C LYS A 396 17.05 -5.67 -4.64
N TRP A 397 16.18 -4.68 -4.80
CA TRP A 397 15.45 -4.51 -6.04
C TRP A 397 15.15 -3.02 -6.31
N ILE A 398 15.05 -2.69 -7.59
CA ILE A 398 14.72 -1.39 -8.15
C ILE A 398 13.70 -1.64 -9.26
N LYS A 399 12.44 -1.82 -8.87
CA LYS A 399 11.33 -1.91 -9.83
C LYS A 399 10.91 -0.52 -10.27
N TRP A 400 10.68 0.37 -9.31
CA TRP A 400 10.50 1.81 -9.56
C TRP A 400 11.85 2.48 -9.72
N GLY A 401 12.03 3.09 -10.89
CA GLY A 401 13.27 3.72 -11.32
C GLY A 401 13.68 4.87 -10.40
N ILE A 402 14.97 5.16 -10.40
CA ILE A 402 15.55 6.27 -9.63
C ILE A 402 15.03 7.59 -10.19
N ASP A 403 14.43 8.41 -9.31
CA ASP A 403 13.96 9.75 -9.64
C ASP A 403 15.08 10.78 -9.40
N PRO A 404 15.60 11.45 -10.45
CA PRO A 404 16.60 12.50 -10.29
C PRO A 404 16.07 13.77 -9.60
N ASN A 405 14.74 13.95 -9.52
CA ASN A 405 14.07 15.12 -8.93
C ASN A 405 13.46 14.81 -7.55
N THR A 406 13.76 13.64 -6.98
CA THR A 406 13.26 13.16 -5.69
C THR A 406 13.45 14.20 -4.57
N GLN A 407 12.42 14.42 -3.75
CA GLN A 407 12.46 15.34 -2.62
C GLN A 407 12.78 14.59 -1.32
N GLY A 408 14.05 14.66 -0.90
CA GLY A 408 14.60 13.63 -0.02
C GLY A 408 14.45 12.28 -0.73
N GLY A 409 14.02 11.23 -0.05
CA GLY A 409 13.71 9.97 -0.73
C GLY A 409 12.25 9.79 -1.11
N ASN A 410 11.47 10.86 -1.28
CA ASN A 410 10.13 10.80 -1.83
C ASN A 410 10.19 11.09 -3.34
N ALA A 411 10.05 10.02 -4.14
CA ALA A 411 10.11 10.09 -5.59
C ALA A 411 8.74 10.35 -6.24
N GLY A 412 8.73 10.81 -7.50
CA GLY A 412 7.53 11.10 -8.29
C GLY A 412 6.89 9.89 -9.00
N ASN A 413 7.46 8.67 -8.90
CA ASN A 413 6.93 7.53 -9.63
C ASN A 413 5.54 7.11 -9.11
N ASP A 414 4.52 7.21 -9.96
CA ASP A 414 3.17 6.72 -9.72
C ASP A 414 3.13 5.20 -9.61
N ILE A 415 2.14 4.70 -8.87
CA ILE A 415 1.97 3.26 -8.62
C ILE A 415 0.56 2.84 -8.99
N ALA A 416 0.44 1.94 -9.94
CA ALA A 416 -0.84 1.32 -10.27
C ALA A 416 -1.23 0.29 -9.20
N TYR A 417 -2.46 0.39 -8.69
CA TYR A 417 -3.14 -0.72 -8.02
C TYR A 417 -3.80 -1.66 -9.02
N ILE A 418 -4.15 -1.12 -10.18
CA ILE A 418 -4.70 -1.85 -11.32
C ILE A 418 -4.04 -1.29 -12.56
N ARG A 419 -3.40 -2.17 -13.31
CA ARG A 419 -2.85 -1.87 -14.63
C ARG A 419 -3.26 -2.93 -15.63
N TYR A 420 -3.12 -2.62 -16.91
CA TYR A 420 -3.64 -3.46 -17.99
C TYR A 420 -3.08 -4.89 -17.97
N ALA A 421 -1.82 -5.10 -17.58
CA ALA A 421 -1.30 -6.46 -17.43
C ALA A 421 -2.04 -7.28 -16.36
N ASP A 422 -2.45 -6.68 -15.23
CA ASP A 422 -3.26 -7.39 -14.24
C ASP A 422 -4.63 -7.77 -14.82
N ILE A 423 -5.26 -6.89 -15.62
CA ILE A 423 -6.52 -7.20 -16.33
C ILE A 423 -6.36 -8.45 -17.20
N LEU A 424 -5.28 -8.53 -18.00
CA LEU A 424 -5.00 -9.70 -18.84
C LEU A 424 -4.78 -10.96 -18.01
N LEU A 425 -4.02 -10.86 -16.90
CA LEU A 425 -3.70 -11.99 -16.05
C LEU A 425 -4.87 -12.46 -15.19
N MET A 426 -5.75 -11.56 -14.73
CA MET A 426 -7.00 -11.92 -14.05
C MET A 426 -7.91 -12.69 -15.01
N LYS A 427 -8.02 -12.24 -16.26
CA LYS A 427 -8.78 -12.94 -17.29
C LYS A 427 -8.19 -14.30 -17.64
N ALA A 428 -6.86 -14.39 -17.75
CA ALA A 428 -6.16 -15.66 -17.97
C ALA A 428 -6.38 -16.64 -16.83
N GLU A 429 -6.34 -16.18 -15.58
CA GLU A 429 -6.63 -17.02 -14.41
C GLU A 429 -8.08 -17.52 -14.44
N ALA A 430 -9.05 -16.65 -14.70
CA ALA A 430 -10.46 -17.05 -14.80
C ALA A 430 -10.68 -18.12 -15.87
N TYR A 431 -10.05 -18.01 -17.04
CA TYR A 431 -10.09 -19.05 -18.07
C TYR A 431 -9.42 -20.36 -17.61
N ALA A 432 -8.23 -20.28 -17.01
CA ALA A 432 -7.52 -21.45 -16.49
C ALA A 432 -8.33 -22.18 -15.40
N ARG A 433 -9.00 -21.44 -14.50
CA ARG A 433 -9.90 -21.99 -13.46
C ARG A 433 -11.12 -22.70 -14.05
N LYS A 434 -11.55 -22.30 -15.25
CA LYS A 434 -12.60 -22.97 -16.04
C LYS A 434 -12.06 -24.10 -16.93
N ASN A 435 -10.78 -24.46 -16.82
CA ASN A 435 -10.05 -25.40 -17.69
C ASN A 435 -10.01 -25.00 -19.18
N ASP A 436 -10.18 -23.71 -19.49
CA ASP A 436 -10.02 -23.16 -20.83
C ASP A 436 -8.60 -22.60 -21.02
N PHE A 437 -7.62 -23.50 -21.04
CA PHE A 437 -6.21 -23.12 -21.22
C PHE A 437 -5.93 -22.53 -22.60
N SER A 438 -6.73 -22.86 -23.62
CA SER A 438 -6.65 -22.27 -24.95
C SER A 438 -6.91 -20.76 -24.95
N SER A 439 -7.86 -20.28 -24.15
CA SER A 439 -8.15 -18.85 -24.01
C SER A 439 -7.18 -18.15 -23.06
N ALA A 440 -6.62 -18.85 -22.07
CA ALA A 440 -5.63 -18.31 -21.15
C ALA A 440 -4.26 -18.07 -21.81
N LEU A 441 -3.80 -19.00 -22.64
CA LEU A 441 -2.47 -18.99 -23.25
C LEU A 441 -2.10 -17.69 -23.98
N PRO A 442 -2.92 -17.14 -24.91
CA PRO A 442 -2.55 -15.92 -25.63
C PRO A 442 -2.45 -14.69 -24.73
N LEU A 443 -3.23 -14.63 -23.63
CA LEU A 443 -3.16 -13.54 -22.65
C LEU A 443 -1.82 -13.57 -21.90
N ILE A 444 -1.41 -14.77 -21.46
CA ILE A 444 -0.13 -15.01 -20.77
C ILE A 444 1.05 -14.69 -21.70
N ASN A 445 1.07 -15.26 -22.91
CA ASN A 445 2.12 -15.01 -23.88
C ASN A 445 2.20 -13.55 -24.34
N THR A 446 1.11 -12.78 -24.25
CA THR A 446 1.15 -11.33 -24.51
C THR A 446 1.94 -10.59 -23.44
N VAL A 447 1.76 -10.93 -22.16
CA VAL A 447 2.54 -10.36 -21.05
C VAL A 447 4.00 -10.81 -21.11
N ARG A 448 4.25 -12.10 -21.37
CA ARG A 448 5.60 -12.69 -21.46
C ARG A 448 6.44 -12.05 -22.57
N ARG A 449 5.90 -11.93 -23.78
CA ARG A 449 6.61 -11.32 -24.92
C ARG A 449 7.04 -9.89 -24.66
N ARG A 450 6.19 -9.09 -23.99
CA ARG A 450 6.55 -7.71 -23.61
C ARG A 450 7.80 -7.69 -22.75
N SER A 451 7.92 -8.66 -21.84
CA SER A 451 9.08 -8.80 -20.95
C SER A 451 10.22 -9.64 -21.54
N ASN A 452 10.23 -9.89 -22.85
CA ASN A 452 11.23 -10.72 -23.53
C ASN A 452 11.38 -12.14 -22.91
N ALA A 453 10.33 -12.63 -22.26
CA ALA A 453 10.22 -14.01 -21.81
C ALA A 453 9.72 -14.88 -22.98
N ASP A 454 10.16 -16.13 -23.03
CA ASP A 454 9.83 -17.11 -24.05
C ASP A 454 8.32 -17.41 -24.04
N ASP A 455 7.72 -17.54 -25.22
CA ASP A 455 6.33 -17.97 -25.34
C ASP A 455 6.15 -19.40 -24.81
N MET A 456 5.07 -19.63 -24.07
CA MET A 456 4.65 -20.97 -23.69
C MET A 456 3.91 -21.65 -24.85
N GLU A 457 4.12 -22.95 -25.05
CA GLU A 457 3.33 -23.75 -26.00
C GLU A 457 1.97 -24.18 -25.41
N SER A 458 1.90 -24.29 -24.08
CA SER A 458 0.71 -24.62 -23.31
C SER A 458 0.81 -23.99 -21.92
N VAL A 459 -0.32 -23.72 -21.28
CA VAL A 459 -0.38 -23.10 -19.95
C VAL A 459 -1.21 -23.98 -18.99
N THR A 460 -0.79 -24.03 -17.74
CA THR A 460 -1.54 -24.60 -16.60
C THR A 460 -1.97 -23.51 -15.64
N LEU A 461 -2.80 -23.85 -14.65
CA LEU A 461 -3.18 -22.90 -13.61
C LEU A 461 -1.97 -22.44 -12.76
N GLU A 462 -0.96 -23.31 -12.56
CA GLU A 462 0.27 -22.95 -11.85
C GLU A 462 1.12 -21.97 -12.68
N ASP A 463 1.21 -22.16 -14.00
CA ASP A 463 1.92 -21.22 -14.88
C ASP A 463 1.33 -19.80 -14.81
N VAL A 464 -0.01 -19.69 -14.70
CA VAL A 464 -0.68 -18.41 -14.47
C VAL A 464 -0.32 -17.81 -13.11
N PHE A 465 -0.27 -18.62 -12.06
CA PHE A 465 0.15 -18.18 -10.72
C PHE A 465 1.58 -17.63 -10.71
N GLU A 466 2.50 -18.34 -11.37
CA GLU A 466 3.89 -17.89 -11.48
C GLU A 466 4.03 -16.65 -12.35
N GLU A 467 3.28 -16.53 -13.44
CA GLU A 467 3.34 -15.34 -14.30
C GLU A 467 2.80 -14.10 -13.57
N ARG A 468 1.74 -14.25 -12.76
CA ARG A 468 1.28 -13.20 -11.84
C ARG A 468 2.37 -12.82 -10.84
N SER A 469 3.10 -13.79 -10.29
CA SER A 469 4.22 -13.57 -9.37
C SER A 469 5.33 -12.72 -10.00
N ARG A 470 5.72 -13.02 -11.24
CA ARG A 470 6.74 -12.29 -12.01
C ARG A 470 6.27 -10.89 -12.38
N GLU A 471 5.08 -10.81 -12.97
CA GLU A 471 4.58 -9.56 -13.53
C GLU A 471 4.29 -8.51 -12.44
N LEU A 472 3.59 -8.93 -11.38
CA LEU A 472 3.04 -8.05 -10.34
C LEU A 472 3.90 -8.00 -9.06
N ALA A 473 5.18 -8.38 -9.16
CA ALA A 473 6.08 -8.43 -8.01
C ALA A 473 6.10 -7.08 -7.27
N PHE A 474 5.93 -7.10 -5.95
CA PHE A 474 5.99 -5.92 -5.06
C PHE A 474 4.85 -4.90 -5.21
N GLU A 475 3.80 -5.21 -5.97
CA GLU A 475 2.65 -4.33 -6.27
C GLU A 475 1.42 -4.59 -5.36
N MET A 476 1.57 -5.22 -4.20
CA MET A 476 0.52 -5.49 -3.19
C MET A 476 -0.55 -6.51 -3.62
N HIS A 477 -0.25 -7.37 -4.59
CA HIS A 477 -1.15 -8.45 -5.03
C HIS A 477 -0.82 -9.80 -4.36
N ARG A 478 0.45 -10.02 -3.99
CA ARG A 478 1.00 -11.36 -3.75
C ARG A 478 0.30 -12.13 -2.64
N ARG A 479 -0.04 -11.49 -1.51
CA ARG A 479 -0.80 -12.12 -0.41
C ARG A 479 -2.11 -12.72 -0.89
N ARG A 480 -2.91 -11.97 -1.66
CA ARG A 480 -4.22 -12.43 -2.14
C ARG A 480 -4.06 -13.60 -3.10
N ASP A 481 -3.06 -13.53 -3.98
CA ASP A 481 -2.76 -14.63 -4.92
C ASP A 481 -2.33 -15.88 -4.15
N LEU A 482 -1.45 -15.77 -3.15
CA LEU A 482 -1.08 -16.90 -2.28
C LEU A 482 -2.29 -17.52 -1.58
N ILE A 483 -3.25 -16.72 -1.08
CA ILE A 483 -4.45 -17.23 -0.41
C ILE A 483 -5.36 -17.94 -1.42
N ARG A 484 -5.62 -17.34 -2.59
CA ARG A 484 -6.48 -17.91 -3.65
C ARG A 484 -5.92 -19.20 -4.25
N PHE A 485 -4.61 -19.40 -4.16
CA PHE A 485 -3.92 -20.61 -4.59
C PHE A 485 -3.60 -21.58 -3.44
N ASN A 486 -4.07 -21.31 -2.22
CA ASN A 486 -3.82 -22.11 -1.01
C ASN A 486 -2.34 -22.31 -0.66
N LYS A 487 -1.49 -21.31 -0.94
CA LYS A 487 -0.04 -21.32 -0.68
C LYS A 487 0.40 -20.37 0.44
N PHE A 488 -0.50 -19.52 0.94
CA PHE A 488 -0.16 -18.50 1.95
C PHE A 488 0.36 -19.08 3.28
N THR A 489 -0.08 -20.28 3.64
CA THR A 489 0.31 -20.94 4.89
C THR A 489 1.49 -21.90 4.74
N ASP A 490 1.99 -22.10 3.53
CA ASP A 490 3.13 -22.97 3.28
C ASP A 490 4.41 -22.46 3.92
N ALA A 491 5.37 -23.35 4.16
CA ALA A 491 6.70 -22.94 4.57
C ALA A 491 7.43 -22.26 3.41
N TRP A 492 8.18 -21.21 3.73
CA TRP A 492 9.15 -20.59 2.82
C TRP A 492 10.35 -20.10 3.61
N GLU A 493 11.28 -19.43 2.96
CA GLU A 493 12.53 -19.00 3.60
C GLU A 493 12.28 -18.24 4.92
N PHE A 494 12.81 -18.78 6.03
CA PHE A 494 12.68 -18.24 7.39
C PHE A 494 11.26 -18.19 7.98
N LYS A 495 10.29 -18.88 7.36
CA LYS A 495 8.92 -19.03 7.85
C LYS A 495 8.53 -20.51 7.79
N GLU A 496 8.13 -21.06 8.92
CA GLU A 496 7.56 -22.42 9.00
C GLU A 496 6.13 -22.46 8.45
N VAL A 497 5.57 -23.66 8.28
CA VAL A 497 4.14 -23.83 7.98
C VAL A 497 3.32 -23.15 9.09
N SER A 498 2.31 -22.39 8.70
CA SER A 498 1.39 -21.73 9.62
C SER A 498 -0.03 -22.26 9.49
N GLU A 499 -0.87 -21.98 10.48
CA GLU A 499 -2.25 -22.46 10.52
C GLU A 499 -3.15 -21.70 9.53
N SER A 500 -4.15 -22.38 8.98
CA SER A 500 -5.07 -21.84 7.96
C SER A 500 -5.80 -20.56 8.38
N PHE A 501 -6.03 -20.37 9.68
CA PHE A 501 -6.69 -19.15 10.19
C PHE A 501 -5.87 -17.88 9.95
N ARG A 502 -4.57 -18.00 9.68
CA ARG A 502 -3.68 -16.87 9.32
C ARG A 502 -4.06 -16.21 7.99
N ASN A 503 -4.89 -16.85 7.16
CA ASN A 503 -5.44 -16.24 5.94
C ASN A 503 -6.24 -14.95 6.23
N LEU A 504 -6.69 -14.75 7.46
CA LEU A 504 -7.25 -13.49 7.94
C LEU A 504 -6.37 -12.92 9.05
N PHE A 505 -6.21 -11.59 9.08
CA PHE A 505 -5.69 -10.91 10.26
C PHE A 505 -6.75 -10.89 11.38
N PRO A 506 -6.34 -10.82 12.66
CA PRO A 506 -7.27 -10.65 13.75
C PRO A 506 -7.98 -9.30 13.68
N ILE A 507 -9.20 -9.24 14.19
CA ILE A 507 -9.85 -7.97 14.54
C ILE A 507 -9.02 -7.35 15.67
N PRO A 508 -8.56 -6.09 15.56
CA PRO A 508 -7.74 -5.48 16.59
C PRO A 508 -8.44 -5.44 17.95
N ASN A 509 -7.70 -5.69 19.03
CA ASN A 509 -8.26 -5.65 20.38
C ASN A 509 -8.98 -4.33 20.71
N THR A 510 -8.43 -3.19 20.27
CA THR A 510 -9.04 -1.87 20.45
C THR A 510 -10.41 -1.74 19.76
N ALA A 511 -10.63 -2.45 18.66
CA ALA A 511 -11.93 -2.45 17.98
C ALA A 511 -12.94 -3.32 18.73
N LEU A 512 -12.51 -4.49 19.24
CA LEU A 512 -13.33 -5.36 20.08
C LEU A 512 -13.73 -4.68 21.39
N ASP A 513 -12.79 -3.96 22.02
CA ASP A 513 -13.04 -3.19 23.25
C ASP A 513 -14.02 -2.02 23.01
N ALA A 514 -13.97 -1.41 21.81
CA ALA A 514 -14.82 -0.28 21.46
C ALA A 514 -16.23 -0.68 20.99
N ASN A 515 -16.42 -1.90 20.48
CA ASN A 515 -17.71 -2.39 19.98
C ASN A 515 -17.93 -3.85 20.39
N ASP A 516 -18.75 -4.05 21.42
CA ASP A 516 -19.07 -5.36 22.01
C ASP A 516 -19.87 -6.29 21.07
N LYS A 517 -20.33 -5.79 19.92
CA LYS A 517 -20.99 -6.56 18.86
C LYS A 517 -20.01 -7.25 17.93
N LEU A 518 -18.73 -6.85 17.95
CA LEU A 518 -17.69 -7.48 17.14
C LEU A 518 -17.24 -8.79 17.76
N LYS A 519 -16.92 -9.76 16.89
CA LYS A 519 -16.33 -11.03 17.27
C LYS A 519 -14.98 -11.19 16.60
N GLN A 520 -14.07 -11.83 17.32
CA GLN A 520 -12.77 -12.18 16.80
C GLN A 520 -12.89 -13.24 15.68
N ASN A 521 -11.96 -13.21 14.74
CA ASN A 521 -11.80 -14.26 13.74
C ASN A 521 -11.39 -15.57 14.41
N GLU A 522 -11.91 -16.70 13.93
CA GLU A 522 -11.61 -18.02 14.50
C GLU A 522 -10.10 -18.29 14.54
N GLY A 523 -9.60 -18.78 15.68
CA GLY A 523 -8.19 -19.12 15.89
C GLY A 523 -7.35 -18.03 16.59
N TYR A 524 -7.87 -16.82 16.75
CA TYR A 524 -7.22 -15.72 17.47
C TYR A 524 -7.73 -15.53 18.90
#